data_AF-A0A523H8W6-F1
#
_entry.id   AF-A0A523H8W6-F1
#
_cell.length_a   1.000
_cell.length_b   1.000
_cell.length_c   1.000
_cell.angle_alpha   90.00
_cell.angle_beta   90.00
_cell.angle_gamma   90.00
#
_symmetry.space_group_name_H-M   'P 1'
#
loop_
_entity.id
_entity.type
_entity.pdbx_description
1 polymer ?
#
loop_
_entity_poly.entity_id
_entity_poly.type
_entity_poly.pdbx_seq_one_letter_code
_entity_poly.pdbx_strand_id
1 'polypeptide(L)'
;MNVCFIMYPWEEIDPENDSTLTMIHEFAKRGHGMAITTPANLTIRDSIAYAFSHCLKRVDKIKFRNRAFDRNDNENSKLEFILQNLK
;
A
#
# COMPACT_ATOMS: atom_id res chain seq x y z
N MET A 1 13.23 -8.05 2.58
CA MET A 1 13.08 -7.99 1.11
C MET A 1 12.42 -6.67 0.73
N ASN A 2 12.60 -6.20 -0.50
CA ASN A 2 11.87 -5.07 -1.05
C ASN A 2 10.82 -5.61 -2.04
N VAL A 3 9.57 -5.23 -1.87
CA VAL A 3 8.46 -5.69 -2.72
C VAL A 3 7.66 -4.50 -3.22
N CYS A 4 7.30 -4.52 -4.50
CA CYS A 4 6.42 -3.52 -5.09
C CYS A 4 5.07 -4.19 -5.43
N PHE A 5 3.98 -3.67 -4.90
CA PHE A 5 2.62 -4.09 -5.24
C PHE A 5 2.07 -3.15 -6.32
N ILE A 6 1.64 -3.73 -7.44
CA ILE A 6 0.88 -3.02 -8.46
C ILE A 6 -0.60 -3.23 -8.14
N MET A 7 -1.18 -2.26 -7.45
CA MET A 7 -2.57 -2.25 -6.98
C MET A 7 -3.49 -1.64 -8.03
N TYR A 8 -4.75 -2.02 -7.99
CA TYR A 8 -5.83 -1.35 -8.71
C TYR A 8 -6.28 -0.09 -7.93
N PRO A 9 -7.12 0.79 -8.52
CA PRO A 9 -7.58 2.01 -7.86
C PRO A 9 -8.26 1.73 -6.52
N TRP A 10 -8.12 2.66 -5.57
CA TRP A 10 -8.63 2.46 -4.22
C TRP A 10 -10.15 2.26 -4.18
N GLU A 11 -10.87 2.91 -5.10
CA GLU A 11 -12.32 2.85 -5.25
C GLU A 11 -12.83 1.45 -5.62
N GLU A 12 -11.96 0.59 -6.14
CA GLU A 12 -12.28 -0.78 -6.57
C GLU A 12 -11.93 -1.83 -5.51
N ILE A 13 -11.33 -1.42 -4.37
CA ILE A 13 -10.91 -2.33 -3.29
C ILE A 13 -12.11 -2.71 -2.41
N ASP A 14 -12.33 -4.02 -2.29
CA ASP A 14 -13.15 -4.63 -1.25
C ASP A 14 -12.26 -5.15 -0.11
N PRO A 15 -12.20 -4.44 1.04
CA PRO A 15 -11.29 -4.79 2.12
C PRO A 15 -11.56 -6.16 2.76
N GLU A 16 -12.79 -6.66 2.69
CA GLU A 16 -13.15 -7.94 3.33
C GLU A 16 -12.73 -9.15 2.50
N ASN A 17 -12.64 -8.98 1.18
CA ASN A 17 -12.39 -10.08 0.24
C ASN A 17 -11.06 -9.94 -0.52
N ASP A 18 -10.26 -8.90 -0.26
CA ASP A 18 -9.00 -8.69 -0.97
C ASP A 18 -7.79 -9.39 -0.32
N SER A 19 -7.29 -10.40 -1.01
CA SER A 19 -6.08 -11.14 -0.63
C SER A 19 -4.79 -10.31 -0.77
N THR A 20 -4.75 -9.29 -1.62
CA THR A 20 -3.58 -8.44 -1.82
C THR A 20 -3.32 -7.57 -0.61
N LEU A 21 -4.37 -6.99 -0.01
CA LEU A 21 -4.32 -6.26 1.25
C LEU A 21 -3.86 -7.14 2.39
N THR A 22 -4.33 -8.39 2.43
CA THR A 22 -3.87 -9.40 3.40
C THR A 22 -2.36 -9.64 3.24
N MET A 23 -1.88 -9.76 2.00
CA MET A 23 -0.44 -9.88 1.71
C MET A 23 0.34 -8.63 2.13
N ILE A 24 -0.14 -7.44 1.79
CA ILE A 24 0.49 -6.17 2.18
C ILE A 24 0.60 -6.08 3.71
N HIS A 25 -0.43 -6.49 4.44
CA HIS A 25 -0.42 -6.58 5.90
C HIS A 25 0.67 -7.50 6.43
N GLU A 26 0.71 -8.73 5.90
CA GLU A 26 1.69 -9.73 6.30
C GLU A 26 3.14 -9.28 6.00
N PHE A 27 3.38 -8.60 4.88
CA PHE A 27 4.70 -8.06 4.54
C PHE A 27 5.08 -6.86 5.43
N ALA A 28 4.14 -5.97 5.75
CA ALA A 28 4.35 -4.87 6.67
C ALA A 28 4.73 -5.37 8.07
N LYS A 29 3.98 -6.34 8.60
CA LYS A 29 4.21 -6.96 9.92
C LYS A 29 5.59 -7.61 10.05
N ARG A 30 6.15 -8.11 8.95
CA ARG A 30 7.50 -8.69 8.88
C ARG A 30 8.61 -7.64 8.66
N GLY A 31 8.27 -6.35 8.57
CA GLY A 31 9.24 -5.26 8.40
C GLY A 31 9.93 -5.28 7.03
N HIS A 32 9.28 -5.83 6.00
CA HIS A 32 9.79 -5.77 4.63
C HIS A 32 9.67 -4.34 4.08
N GLY A 33 10.62 -3.95 3.22
CA GLY A 33 10.49 -2.69 2.49
C GLY A 33 9.41 -2.85 1.44
N MET A 34 8.47 -1.92 1.35
CA MET A 34 7.37 -2.03 0.40
C MET A 34 7.18 -0.74 -0.38
N ALA A 35 6.80 -0.89 -1.64
CA ALA A 35 6.29 0.18 -2.47
C ALA A 35 4.92 -0.24 -3.01
N ILE A 36 4.04 0.74 -3.21
CA ILE A 36 2.72 0.52 -3.80
C ILE A 36 2.56 1.51 -4.95
N THR A 37 2.05 1.01 -6.08
CA THR A 37 1.78 1.80 -7.28
C THR A 37 0.50 1.31 -7.93
N THR A 38 -0.06 2.10 -8.85
CA THR A 38 -1.13 1.65 -9.73
C THR A 38 -0.63 1.54 -11.18
N PRO A 39 -1.33 0.81 -12.08
CA PRO A 39 -0.97 0.75 -13.50
C PRO A 39 -0.85 2.12 -14.16
N ALA A 40 -1.68 3.09 -13.74
CA ALA A 40 -1.67 4.45 -14.26
C ALA A 40 -0.34 5.21 -13.98
N ASN A 41 0.41 4.77 -12.97
CA ASN A 41 1.68 5.36 -12.57
C ASN A 41 2.91 4.66 -13.18
N LEU A 42 2.71 3.64 -14.02
CA LEU A 42 3.77 2.96 -14.73
C LEU A 42 4.13 3.74 -16.00
N THR A 43 5.42 3.85 -16.28
CA THR A 43 5.92 4.48 -17.51
C THR A 43 7.15 3.75 -18.03
N ILE A 44 7.39 3.82 -19.33
CA ILE A 44 8.59 3.27 -19.96
C ILE A 44 9.35 4.43 -20.58
N ARG A 45 10.64 4.52 -20.24
CA ARG A 45 11.56 5.52 -20.79
C ARG A 45 12.85 4.81 -21.17
N ASP A 46 13.30 4.98 -22.41
CA ASP A 46 14.51 4.35 -22.91
C ASP A 46 14.51 2.81 -22.71
N SER A 47 13.35 2.17 -22.92
CA SER A 47 13.10 0.75 -22.69
C SER A 47 13.27 0.28 -21.23
N ILE A 48 13.37 1.19 -20.27
CA ILE A 48 13.39 0.91 -18.83
C ILE A 48 12.02 1.22 -18.25
N ALA A 49 11.46 0.27 -17.48
CA ALA A 49 10.22 0.46 -16.76
C ALA A 49 10.45 1.26 -15.47
N TYR A 50 9.64 2.30 -15.29
CA TYR A 50 9.60 3.15 -14.10
C TYR A 50 8.19 3.14 -13.50
N ALA A 51 8.10 3.43 -12.21
CA ALA A 51 6.84 3.55 -11.50
C ALA A 51 6.91 4.72 -10.50
N PHE A 52 5.94 5.62 -10.56
CA PHE A 52 5.71 6.58 -9.48
C PHE A 52 4.98 5.88 -8.34
N SER A 53 5.73 5.53 -7.30
CA SER A 53 5.25 4.67 -6.22
C SER A 53 5.31 5.33 -4.85
N HIS A 54 4.43 4.88 -3.97
CA HIS A 54 4.43 5.22 -2.56
C HIS A 54 5.23 4.18 -1.79
N CYS A 55 6.38 4.59 -1.30
CA CYS A 55 7.26 3.74 -0.50
C CYS A 55 6.84 3.80 0.98
N LEU A 56 6.46 2.66 1.55
CA LEU A 56 6.34 2.52 3.00
C LEU A 56 7.75 2.39 3.59
N LYS A 57 8.07 3.30 4.51
CA LYS A 57 9.28 3.17 5.32
C LYS A 57 9.15 1.91 6.18
N ARG A 58 10.28 1.24 6.44
CA ARG A 58 10.29 0.17 7.45
C ARG A 58 9.85 0.78 8.79
N VAL A 59 8.64 0.46 9.20
CA VAL A 59 8.08 0.89 10.47
C VAL A 59 8.45 -0.14 11.52
N ASP A 60 9.22 0.27 12.53
CA ASP A 60 9.58 -0.59 13.66
C ASP A 60 8.35 -0.93 14.52
N LYS A 61 7.32 -0.07 14.51
CA LYS A 61 6.02 -0.27 15.17
C LYS A 61 4.91 0.44 14.41
N ILE A 62 3.92 -0.33 13.94
CA ILE A 62 2.64 0.21 13.43
C ILE A 62 1.90 0.87 14.61
N LYS A 63 1.58 2.16 14.52
CA LYS A 63 0.86 2.89 15.59
C LYS A 63 -0.64 2.93 15.29
N PHE A 64 -1.43 2.15 16.04
CA PHE A 64 -2.90 2.11 15.92
C PHE A 64 -3.52 3.48 16.21
N ARG A 65 -4.17 4.08 15.21
CA ARG A 65 -4.85 5.36 15.31
C ARG A 65 -6.26 5.22 14.75
N ASN A 66 -7.24 5.13 15.65
CA ASN A 66 -8.67 5.16 15.31
C ASN A 66 -9.02 6.52 14.68
N ARG A 67 -9.16 6.58 13.35
CA ARG A 67 -9.81 7.70 12.64
C ARG A 67 -10.63 7.17 11.47
N ALA A 68 -11.73 7.83 11.15
CA ALA A 68 -12.48 7.59 9.92
C ALA A 68 -11.74 8.20 8.73
N PHE A 69 -11.82 7.56 7.56
CA PHE A 69 -11.26 8.08 6.31
C PHE A 69 -12.16 9.14 5.68
N ASP A 70 -11.52 10.19 5.16
CA ASP A 70 -12.12 11.11 4.18
C ASP A 70 -11.70 10.69 2.75
N ARG A 71 -12.51 11.04 1.75
CA ARG A 71 -12.21 10.84 0.31
C ARG A 71 -10.83 11.41 -0.07
N ASN A 72 -10.46 12.55 0.53
CA ASN A 72 -9.22 13.26 0.27
C ASN A 72 -8.00 12.74 1.05
N ASP A 73 -8.13 11.68 1.85
CA ASP A 73 -6.99 11.13 2.55
C ASP A 73 -5.96 10.53 1.59
N ASN A 74 -4.69 10.89 1.82
CA ASN A 74 -3.54 10.38 1.08
C ASN A 74 -3.51 8.83 1.14
N GLU A 75 -3.18 8.19 0.02
CA GLU A 75 -3.04 6.73 -0.08
C GLU A 75 -2.15 6.14 1.01
N ASN A 76 -1.08 6.85 1.41
CA ASN A 76 -0.24 6.44 2.54
C ASN A 76 -1.00 6.36 3.87
N SER A 77 -1.86 7.34 4.16
CA SER A 77 -2.72 7.31 5.35
C SER A 77 -3.74 6.17 5.28
N LYS A 78 -4.24 5.88 4.07
CA LYS A 78 -5.18 4.79 3.80
C LYS A 78 -4.57 3.40 4.03
N LEU A 79 -3.38 3.20 3.52
CA LEU A 79 -2.61 1.97 3.71
C LEU A 79 -2.21 1.77 5.18
N GLU A 80 -1.70 2.81 5.85
CA GLU A 80 -1.33 2.74 7.27
C GLU A 80 -2.50 2.31 8.17
N PHE A 81 -3.72 2.78 7.89
CA PHE A 81 -4.88 2.38 8.68
C PHE A 81 -5.44 1.01 8.30
N ILE A 82 -5.37 0.57 7.03
CA ILE A 82 -5.64 -0.84 6.68
C ILE A 82 -4.70 -1.76 7.45
N LEU A 83 -3.41 -1.45 7.46
CA LEU A 83 -2.38 -2.20 8.18
C LEU A 83 -2.67 -2.27 9.69
N GLN A 84 -3.41 -1.30 10.23
CA GLN A 84 -3.81 -1.23 11.64
C GLN A 84 -5.08 -2.02 11.96
N ASN A 85 -6.01 -2.20 11.02
CA ASN A 85 -7.37 -2.72 11.30
C ASN A 85 -7.67 -4.11 10.71
N LEU A 86 -6.83 -4.64 9.82
CA LEU A 86 -6.89 -6.06 9.45
C LEU A 86 -6.44 -6.89 10.67
N LYS A 87 -7.40 -7.65 11.24
CA LYS A 87 -7.19 -8.52 12.41
C LYS A 87 -6.32 -9.73 12.09
#